data_AF-A0A0C3AAG1-F1
#
_entry.id   AF-A0A0C3AAG1-F1
#
_cell.length_a   1.000
_cell.length_b   1.000
_cell.length_c   1.000
_cell.angle_alpha   90.00
_cell.angle_beta   90.00
_cell.angle_gamma   90.00
#
_symmetry.space_group_name_H-M   'P 1'
#
loop_
_entity.id
_entity.type
_entity.pdbx_description
1 polymer ?
#
loop_
_entity_poly.entity_id
_entity_poly.type
_entity_poly.pdbx_seq_one_letter_code
_entity_poly.pdbx_strand_id
1 'polypeptide(L)'
;EPTSIRERLRVVVLARLRCDRQTRDERVYPLLRANQVISELQPGPGSSDDQGPFFGEIMGAARLRERNIKHRELRSAVVDLFAQRQSRISTKVAQLKEEYLTLHERWMEHCARLDDEQKSGSSDEVAVPSGGRATRRSTAILGDAVRSDLEMEQIIASLGVEELTDPSYLAIRNVAKIPDMISVTQGSVQYLFDDTNNILDDPAEFYGASSRSDYWTEEEHNIFMKEFAAHPKQFGVI
;
A
#
# COMPACT_ATOMS: atom_id res chain seq x y z
N GLU A 1 -14.54 -19.13 53.53
CA GLU A 1 -13.57 -19.48 52.46
C GLU A 1 -14.10 -18.94 51.13
N PRO A 2 -13.46 -17.92 50.51
CA PRO A 2 -13.87 -17.43 49.19
C PRO A 2 -13.59 -18.51 48.13
N THR A 3 -14.64 -18.99 47.47
CA THR A 3 -14.62 -20.22 46.67
C THR A 3 -14.16 -20.00 45.23
N SER A 4 -14.03 -18.74 44.78
CA SER A 4 -13.63 -18.40 43.41
C SER A 4 -12.24 -17.75 43.34
N ILE A 5 -11.43 -18.15 42.35
CA ILE A 5 -10.10 -17.59 42.08
C ILE A 5 -10.15 -16.06 41.91
N ARG A 6 -11.22 -15.55 41.29
CA ARG A 6 -11.45 -14.11 41.12
C ARG A 6 -11.61 -13.40 42.47
N GLU A 7 -12.30 -14.01 43.43
CA GLU A 7 -12.47 -13.45 44.77
C GLU A 7 -11.18 -13.50 45.58
N ARG A 8 -10.42 -14.60 45.49
CA ARG A 8 -9.10 -14.71 46.12
C ARG A 8 -8.13 -13.65 45.59
N LEU A 9 -8.09 -13.44 44.28
CA LEU A 9 -7.29 -12.37 43.66
C LEU A 9 -7.77 -10.98 44.10
N ARG A 10 -9.09 -10.76 44.15
CA ARG A 10 -9.65 -9.48 44.61
C ARG A 10 -9.28 -9.18 46.06
N VAL A 11 -9.31 -10.18 46.94
CA VAL A 11 -8.89 -10.05 48.35
C VAL A 11 -7.40 -9.75 48.44
N VAL A 12 -6.55 -10.41 47.65
CA VAL A 12 -5.10 -10.15 47.62
C VAL A 12 -4.78 -8.75 47.07
N VAL A 13 -5.48 -8.32 46.02
CA VAL A 13 -5.32 -6.98 45.42
C VAL A 13 -5.81 -5.89 46.39
N LEU A 14 -6.96 -6.08 47.04
CA LEU A 14 -7.47 -5.14 48.04
C LEU A 14 -6.59 -5.10 49.31
N ALA A 15 -6.03 -6.24 49.72
CA ALA A 15 -5.06 -6.29 50.81
C ALA A 15 -3.75 -5.59 50.43
N ARG A 16 -3.25 -5.78 49.20
CA ARG A 16 -2.10 -5.04 48.68
C ARG A 16 -2.36 -3.54 48.58
N LEU A 17 -3.50 -3.11 48.05
CA LEU A 17 -3.87 -1.69 47.95
C LEU A 17 -4.02 -1.01 49.31
N ARG A 18 -4.40 -1.75 50.37
CA ARG A 18 -4.45 -1.23 51.74
C ARG A 18 -3.08 -1.18 52.44
N CYS A 19 -2.11 -1.95 51.96
CA CYS A 19 -0.78 -2.10 52.58
C CYS A 19 0.36 -1.50 51.75
N ASP A 20 0.16 -1.16 50.47
CA ASP A 20 1.10 -0.37 49.64
C ASP A 20 1.05 1.09 50.13
N ARG A 21 1.67 1.32 51.29
CA ARG A 21 1.96 2.65 51.83
C ARG A 21 3.06 3.37 51.06
N GLN A 22 3.75 2.64 50.18
CA GLN A 22 4.95 3.12 49.53
C GLN A 22 4.61 3.70 48.15
N THR A 23 4.86 5.00 47.97
CA THR A 23 4.62 5.67 46.69
C THR A 23 5.54 5.09 45.61
N ARG A 24 5.20 5.27 44.31
CA ARG A 24 6.06 4.83 43.20
C ARG A 24 7.49 5.35 43.38
N ASP A 25 7.63 6.60 43.79
CA ASP A 25 8.92 7.25 43.97
C ASP A 25 9.71 6.64 45.13
N GLU A 26 9.04 6.30 46.24
CA GLU A 26 9.67 5.61 47.37
C GLU A 26 10.14 4.19 47.03
N ARG A 27 9.57 3.55 46.00
CA ARG A 27 10.05 2.25 45.47
C ARG A 27 11.20 2.42 44.49
N VAL A 28 11.14 3.46 43.65
CA VAL A 28 12.09 3.67 42.55
C VAL A 28 13.37 4.36 43.02
N TYR A 29 13.28 5.29 43.97
CA TYR A 29 14.41 6.10 44.43
C TYR A 29 15.55 5.28 45.07
N PRO A 30 15.28 4.28 45.94
CA PRO A 30 16.34 3.43 46.48
C PRO A 30 17.04 2.61 45.40
N LEU A 31 16.31 2.16 44.36
CA LEU A 31 16.86 1.42 43.24
C LEU A 31 17.73 2.31 42.35
N LEU A 32 17.28 3.53 42.05
CA LEU A 32 18.07 4.51 41.29
C LEU A 32 19.37 4.87 42.03
N ARG A 33 19.30 5.09 43.35
CA ARG A 33 20.49 5.35 44.16
C ARG A 33 21.44 4.15 44.20
N ALA A 34 20.92 2.93 44.36
CA ALA A 34 21.74 1.73 44.32
C ALA A 34 22.42 1.55 42.94
N ASN A 35 21.67 1.77 41.85
CA ASN A 35 22.20 1.70 40.49
C ASN A 35 23.23 2.79 40.21
N GLN A 36 23.03 4.02 40.72
CA GLN A 36 24.03 5.10 40.63
C GLN A 36 25.32 4.73 41.35
N VAL A 37 25.23 4.21 42.58
CA VAL A 37 26.41 3.75 43.33
C VAL A 37 27.10 2.59 42.62
N ILE A 38 26.35 1.64 42.05
CA ILE A 38 26.92 0.55 41.24
C ILE A 38 27.60 1.10 39.98
N SER A 39 27.01 2.09 39.31
CA SER A 39 27.59 2.76 38.15
C SER A 39 28.82 3.61 38.47
N GLU A 40 28.94 4.12 39.70
CA GLU A 40 30.12 4.87 40.18
C GLU A 40 31.26 3.94 40.60
N LEU A 41 30.93 2.78 41.20
CA LEU A 41 31.90 1.76 41.64
C LEU A 41 32.39 0.86 40.50
N GLN A 42 31.51 0.60 39.54
CA GLN A 42 31.84 0.06 38.23
C GLN A 42 31.57 1.16 37.22
N PRO A 43 32.51 2.09 36.99
CA PRO A 43 32.52 2.75 35.70
C PRO A 43 32.66 1.61 34.71
N GLY A 44 31.57 1.25 34.02
CA GLY A 44 31.63 0.36 32.87
C GLY A 44 32.81 0.82 32.01
N PRO A 45 33.61 -0.09 31.42
CA PRO A 45 34.91 0.23 30.81
C PRO A 45 34.77 1.56 30.10
N GLY A 46 35.36 2.61 30.69
CA GLY A 46 35.10 3.99 30.28
C GLY A 46 35.34 4.02 28.80
N SER A 47 34.28 4.28 28.02
CA SER A 47 34.21 4.12 26.56
C SER A 47 35.58 3.82 25.98
N SER A 48 35.92 2.53 25.82
CA SER A 48 37.14 2.13 25.09
C SER A 48 37.09 2.58 23.62
N ASP A 49 35.99 3.24 23.24
CA ASP A 49 35.89 4.22 22.18
C ASP A 49 36.16 5.62 22.74
N ASP A 50 37.44 5.94 23.01
CA ASP A 50 37.89 7.34 22.97
C ASP A 50 37.87 7.76 21.49
N GLN A 51 36.65 7.87 20.96
CA GLN A 51 36.37 8.40 19.63
C GLN A 51 36.55 9.92 19.63
N GLY A 52 36.76 10.56 20.79
CA GLY A 52 37.03 11.99 20.89
C GLY A 52 38.30 12.41 20.14
N PRO A 53 39.45 11.73 20.34
CA PRO A 53 40.65 11.90 19.52
C PRO A 53 40.43 11.60 18.04
N PHE A 54 39.72 10.52 17.69
CA PHE A 54 39.44 10.16 16.30
C PHE A 54 38.52 11.18 15.60
N PHE A 55 37.45 11.60 16.28
CA PHE A 55 36.54 12.66 15.84
C PHE A 55 37.27 14.01 15.82
N GLY A 56 38.18 14.28 16.75
CA GLY A 56 39.08 15.43 16.75
C GLY A 56 40.12 15.39 15.63
N GLU A 57 40.53 14.20 15.18
CA GLU A 57 41.42 13.99 14.03
C GLU A 57 40.67 14.12 12.70
N ILE A 58 39.42 13.65 12.64
CA ILE A 58 38.53 13.73 11.47
C ILE A 58 37.97 15.15 11.30
N MET A 59 37.49 15.73 12.39
CA MET A 59 36.91 17.08 12.47
C MET A 59 37.93 18.14 12.85
N GLY A 60 39.20 17.78 12.94
CA GLY A 60 40.30 18.68 13.26
C GLY A 60 40.25 19.92 12.39
N ALA A 61 40.37 21.09 13.00
CA ALA A 61 40.11 22.37 12.34
C ALA A 61 40.92 22.58 11.05
N ALA A 62 42.10 21.95 10.91
CA ALA A 62 42.90 21.98 9.68
C ALA A 62 42.31 21.13 8.55
N ARG A 63 41.99 19.84 8.79
CA ARG A 63 41.36 18.96 7.80
C ARG A 63 39.97 19.45 7.41
N LEU A 64 39.19 19.98 8.37
CA LEU A 64 37.90 20.60 8.10
C LEU A 64 38.03 21.83 7.19
N ARG A 65 39.04 22.68 7.42
CA ARG A 65 39.34 23.83 6.55
C ARG A 65 39.72 23.40 5.14
N GLU A 66 40.59 22.41 5.00
CA GLU A 66 40.97 21.85 3.69
C GLU A 66 39.76 21.26 2.95
N ARG A 67 38.93 20.48 3.65
CA ARG A 67 37.67 19.95 3.11
C ARG A 67 36.74 21.07 2.67
N ASN A 68 36.59 22.12 3.45
CA ASN A 68 35.73 23.26 3.11
C ASN A 68 36.27 24.09 1.95
N ILE A 69 37.59 24.12 1.72
CA ILE A 69 38.20 24.73 0.53
C ILE A 69 37.88 23.87 -0.69
N LYS A 70 38.18 22.56 -0.65
CA LYS A 70 37.86 21.62 -1.73
C LYS A 70 36.36 21.59 -2.06
N HIS A 71 35.50 21.63 -1.02
CA HIS A 71 34.05 21.71 -1.20
C HIS A 71 33.66 23.01 -1.92
N ARG A 72 34.22 24.17 -1.55
CA ARG A 72 33.93 25.43 -2.24
C ARG A 72 34.39 25.42 -3.69
N GLU A 73 35.54 24.84 -3.98
CA GLU A 73 36.07 24.68 -5.34
C GLU A 73 35.18 23.78 -6.20
N LEU A 74 34.71 22.65 -5.66
CA LEU A 74 33.89 21.70 -6.39
C LEU A 74 32.40 22.09 -6.44
N ARG A 75 31.93 22.92 -5.49
CA ARG A 75 30.51 23.26 -5.34
C ARG A 75 29.93 23.86 -6.61
N SER A 76 30.62 24.81 -7.24
CA SER A 76 30.12 25.44 -8.47
C SER A 76 29.97 24.42 -9.59
N ALA A 77 30.99 23.61 -9.83
CA ALA A 77 30.94 22.55 -10.84
C ALA A 77 29.82 21.53 -10.58
N VAL A 78 29.62 21.12 -9.32
CA VAL A 78 28.56 20.19 -8.94
C VAL A 78 27.18 20.81 -9.11
N VAL A 79 27.00 22.08 -8.73
CA VAL A 79 25.75 22.83 -8.93
C VAL A 79 25.44 22.95 -10.42
N ASP A 80 26.44 23.27 -11.24
CA ASP A 80 26.26 23.38 -12.70
C ASP A 80 25.88 22.03 -13.32
N LEU A 81 26.50 20.93 -12.89
CA LEU A 81 26.15 19.58 -13.34
C LEU A 81 24.71 19.21 -12.95
N PHE A 82 24.28 19.54 -11.72
CA PHE A 82 22.90 19.30 -11.30
C PHE A 82 21.91 20.18 -12.08
N ALA A 83 22.23 21.44 -12.33
CA ALA A 83 21.41 22.33 -13.15
C ALA A 83 21.28 21.82 -14.59
N GLN A 84 22.38 21.38 -15.21
CA GLN A 84 22.38 20.78 -16.53
C GLN A 84 21.58 19.47 -16.57
N ARG A 85 21.74 18.60 -15.56
CA ARG A 85 20.96 17.37 -15.43
C ARG A 85 19.48 17.68 -15.30
N GLN A 86 19.11 18.64 -14.45
CA GLN A 86 17.72 19.02 -14.24
C GLN A 86 17.10 19.59 -15.51
N SER A 87 17.85 20.40 -16.27
CA SER A 87 17.45 20.91 -17.58
C SER A 87 17.24 19.78 -18.60
N ARG A 88 18.16 18.81 -18.67
CA ARG A 88 18.01 17.63 -19.56
C ARG A 88 16.81 16.76 -19.20
N ILE A 89 16.52 16.63 -17.90
CA ILE A 89 15.35 15.88 -17.43
C ILE A 89 14.08 16.66 -17.77
N SER A 90 14.02 17.97 -17.50
CA SER A 90 12.82 18.76 -17.76
C SER A 90 12.50 18.85 -19.26
N THR A 91 13.52 19.00 -20.11
CA THR A 91 13.33 19.01 -21.57
C THR A 91 12.85 17.65 -22.08
N LYS A 92 13.45 16.55 -21.62
CA LYS A 92 13.01 15.20 -21.98
C LYS A 92 11.59 14.92 -21.51
N VAL A 93 11.24 15.32 -20.30
CA VAL A 93 9.88 15.18 -19.77
C VAL A 93 8.91 15.97 -20.63
N ALA A 94 9.22 17.22 -20.99
CA ALA A 94 8.38 18.03 -21.85
C ALA A 94 8.15 17.37 -23.23
N GLN A 95 9.22 16.87 -23.87
CA GLN A 95 9.15 16.15 -25.15
C GLN A 95 8.27 14.90 -25.06
N LEU A 96 8.49 14.06 -24.04
CA LEU A 96 7.70 12.83 -23.85
C LEU A 96 6.23 13.12 -23.57
N LYS A 97 5.93 14.23 -22.86
CA LYS A 97 4.54 14.66 -22.64
C LYS A 97 3.86 15.05 -23.94
N GLU A 98 4.54 15.79 -24.81
CA GLU A 98 4.02 16.16 -26.13
C GLU A 98 3.80 14.93 -27.01
N GLU A 99 4.81 14.06 -27.11
CA GLU A 99 4.70 12.79 -27.86
C GLU A 99 3.53 11.93 -27.35
N TYR A 100 3.40 11.77 -26.03
CA TYR A 100 2.28 11.04 -25.44
C TYR A 100 0.94 11.64 -25.83
N LEU A 101 0.77 12.97 -25.73
CA LEU A 101 -0.50 13.63 -26.07
C LEU A 101 -0.86 13.40 -27.55
N THR A 102 0.11 13.51 -28.46
CA THR A 102 -0.14 13.26 -29.90
C THR A 102 -0.53 11.81 -30.18
N LEU A 103 0.08 10.84 -29.50
CA LEU A 103 -0.27 9.42 -29.64
C LEU A 103 -1.62 9.11 -29.00
N HIS A 104 -1.91 9.73 -27.86
CA HIS A 104 -3.17 9.57 -27.15
C HIS A 104 -4.35 10.12 -27.97
N GLU A 105 -4.19 11.28 -28.59
CA GLU A 105 -5.21 11.86 -29.49
C GLU A 105 -5.52 10.91 -30.65
N ARG A 106 -4.48 10.40 -31.34
CA ARG A 106 -4.66 9.40 -32.42
C ARG A 106 -5.30 8.11 -31.93
N TRP A 107 -4.97 7.66 -30.72
CA TRP A 107 -5.59 6.48 -30.12
C TRP A 107 -7.07 6.73 -29.80
N MET A 108 -7.42 7.91 -29.27
CA MET A 108 -8.80 8.31 -28.99
C MET A 108 -9.64 8.37 -30.28
N GLU A 109 -9.09 8.95 -31.36
CA GLU A 109 -9.74 8.93 -32.68
C GLU A 109 -9.98 7.50 -33.17
N HIS A 110 -9.00 6.62 -32.98
CA HIS A 110 -9.13 5.22 -33.36
C HIS A 110 -10.21 4.49 -32.54
N CYS A 111 -10.26 4.71 -31.23
CA CYS A 111 -11.30 4.17 -30.36
C CYS A 111 -12.68 4.69 -30.76
N ALA A 112 -12.83 5.99 -30.99
CA ALA A 112 -14.09 6.59 -31.44
C ALA A 112 -14.58 5.96 -32.75
N ARG A 113 -13.68 5.72 -33.71
CA ARG A 113 -14.01 5.03 -34.96
C ARG A 113 -14.48 3.59 -34.73
N LEU A 114 -13.82 2.84 -33.84
CA LEU A 114 -14.24 1.47 -33.50
C LEU A 114 -15.60 1.45 -32.79
N ASP A 115 -15.85 2.43 -31.93
CA ASP A 115 -17.15 2.57 -31.25
C ASP A 115 -18.26 2.91 -32.25
N ASP A 116 -17.99 3.75 -33.25
CA ASP A 116 -18.93 4.03 -34.35
C ASP A 116 -19.18 2.80 -35.23
N GLU A 117 -18.16 1.97 -35.50
CA GLU A 117 -18.29 0.69 -36.21
C GLU A 117 -19.16 -0.31 -35.40
N GLN A 118 -18.98 -0.38 -34.07
CA GLN A 118 -19.84 -1.19 -33.20
C GLN A 118 -21.27 -0.65 -33.11
N LYS A 119 -21.44 0.68 -33.08
CA LYS A 119 -22.76 1.32 -33.01
C LYS A 119 -23.53 1.19 -34.32
N SER A 120 -22.85 1.31 -35.46
CA SER A 120 -23.46 1.06 -36.77
C SER A 120 -23.77 -0.42 -36.98
N GLY A 121 -22.88 -1.32 -36.54
CA GLY A 121 -23.14 -2.77 -36.55
C GLY A 121 -24.29 -3.22 -35.63
N SER A 122 -24.54 -2.49 -34.53
CA SER A 122 -25.66 -2.79 -33.61
C SER A 122 -26.97 -2.09 -33.99
N SER A 123 -26.94 -1.07 -34.85
CA SER A 123 -28.15 -0.35 -35.25
C SER A 123 -28.92 -1.02 -36.40
N ASP A 124 -28.32 -1.98 -37.10
CA ASP A 124 -28.95 -2.67 -38.23
C ASP A 124 -29.42 -4.11 -37.94
N GLU A 125 -29.14 -4.69 -36.77
CA GLU A 125 -29.58 -6.07 -36.50
C GLU A 125 -30.05 -6.31 -35.05
N VAL A 126 -31.38 -6.46 -34.92
CA VAL A 126 -32.03 -7.41 -33.98
C VAL A 126 -31.78 -8.86 -34.46
N ALA A 127 -30.64 -9.15 -35.07
CA ALA A 127 -30.33 -10.45 -35.65
C ALA A 127 -28.91 -10.89 -35.28
N VAL A 128 -28.85 -11.99 -34.53
CA VAL A 128 -27.82 -13.03 -34.50
C VAL A 128 -26.40 -12.63 -34.96
N PRO A 129 -25.37 -12.63 -34.07
CA PRO A 129 -24.01 -12.31 -34.47
C PRO A 129 -23.40 -13.49 -35.25
N SER A 130 -23.49 -13.45 -36.58
CA SER A 130 -22.78 -14.38 -37.47
C SER A 130 -21.37 -13.86 -37.78
N GLY A 131 -20.46 -13.97 -36.81
CA GLY A 131 -19.10 -13.45 -36.89
C GLY A 131 -18.01 -14.46 -36.55
N GLY A 132 -18.00 -15.64 -37.18
CA GLY A 132 -16.94 -16.65 -36.97
C GLY A 132 -16.73 -17.54 -38.18
N ARG A 133 -15.58 -17.41 -38.84
CA ARG A 133 -15.18 -18.19 -40.03
C ARG A 133 -14.97 -19.67 -39.65
N ALA A 134 -16.01 -20.49 -39.68
CA ALA A 134 -15.89 -21.94 -39.64
C ALA A 134 -16.96 -22.63 -40.51
N THR A 135 -16.48 -23.32 -41.54
CA THR A 135 -17.14 -24.44 -42.24
C THR A 135 -18.55 -24.21 -42.81
N ARG A 136 -18.57 -23.85 -44.10
CA ARG A 136 -19.70 -24.04 -45.03
C ARG A 136 -20.17 -25.50 -45.01
N ARG A 137 -21.22 -25.78 -44.25
CA ARG A 137 -22.19 -26.90 -44.41
C ARG A 137 -23.05 -26.92 -43.14
N SER A 138 -24.15 -26.14 -43.09
CA SER A 138 -25.34 -26.39 -42.22
C SER A 138 -26.43 -25.31 -42.29
N THR A 139 -26.23 -24.18 -42.97
CA THR A 139 -27.19 -23.06 -42.96
C THR A 139 -28.45 -23.22 -43.84
N ALA A 140 -28.76 -24.45 -44.29
CA ALA A 140 -29.94 -24.71 -45.13
C ALA A 140 -31.15 -25.29 -44.38
N ILE A 141 -31.10 -25.45 -43.05
CA ILE A 141 -32.21 -25.99 -42.23
C ILE A 141 -32.43 -25.13 -40.97
N LEU A 142 -32.43 -23.80 -41.11
CA LEU A 142 -32.94 -22.93 -40.05
C LEU A 142 -34.11 -22.12 -40.62
N GLY A 143 -35.20 -22.83 -40.88
CA GLY A 143 -36.51 -22.18 -40.89
C GLY A 143 -36.79 -21.73 -39.47
N ASP A 144 -37.21 -20.48 -39.33
CA ASP A 144 -37.54 -19.69 -38.13
C ASP A 144 -38.65 -20.29 -37.21
N ALA A 145 -38.79 -21.61 -37.18
CA ALA A 145 -39.77 -22.30 -36.36
C ALA A 145 -39.11 -23.49 -35.67
N VAL A 146 -39.05 -23.44 -34.33
CA VAL A 146 -38.68 -24.57 -33.48
C VAL A 146 -39.72 -25.67 -33.69
N ARG A 147 -39.31 -26.84 -34.19
CA ARG A 147 -40.23 -27.92 -34.59
C ARG A 147 -40.46 -28.93 -33.46
N SER A 148 -39.65 -28.92 -32.40
CA SER A 148 -39.80 -29.83 -31.26
C SER A 148 -39.26 -29.25 -29.94
N ASP A 149 -39.75 -29.79 -28.82
CA ASP A 149 -39.31 -29.44 -27.47
C ASP A 149 -37.82 -29.77 -27.25
N LEU A 150 -37.32 -30.83 -27.89
CA LEU A 150 -35.90 -31.19 -27.88
C LEU A 150 -35.03 -30.14 -28.59
N GLU A 151 -35.50 -29.60 -29.72
CA GLU A 151 -34.80 -28.49 -30.40
C GLU A 151 -34.81 -27.23 -29.53
N MET A 152 -35.91 -26.96 -28.79
CA MET A 152 -35.97 -25.87 -27.83
C MET A 152 -34.94 -26.04 -26.72
N GLU A 153 -34.89 -27.22 -26.08
CA GLU A 153 -33.91 -27.52 -25.02
C GLU A 153 -32.47 -27.42 -25.53
N GLN A 154 -32.21 -27.88 -26.77
CA GLN A 154 -30.88 -27.85 -27.36
C GLN A 154 -30.43 -26.42 -27.69
N ILE A 155 -31.35 -25.56 -28.14
CA ILE A 155 -31.09 -24.12 -28.32
C ILE A 155 -30.80 -23.47 -26.96
N ILE A 156 -31.60 -23.74 -25.93
CA ILE A 156 -31.41 -23.20 -24.57
C ILE A 156 -30.06 -23.65 -23.98
N ALA A 157 -29.71 -24.93 -24.15
CA ALA A 157 -28.43 -25.48 -23.70
C ALA A 157 -27.22 -24.88 -24.45
N SER A 158 -27.36 -24.63 -25.75
CA SER A 158 -26.32 -23.99 -26.56
C SER A 158 -26.13 -22.51 -26.19
N LEU A 159 -27.22 -21.78 -25.92
CA LEU A 159 -27.20 -20.36 -25.59
C LEU A 159 -26.40 -20.08 -24.31
N GLY A 160 -26.50 -20.95 -23.30
CA GLY A 160 -25.74 -20.82 -22.05
C GLY A 160 -24.23 -21.10 -22.19
N VAL A 161 -23.83 -21.90 -23.18
CA VAL A 161 -22.41 -22.21 -23.45
C VAL A 161 -21.77 -21.12 -24.32
N GLU A 162 -22.54 -20.49 -25.20
CA GLU A 162 -22.09 -19.43 -26.09
C GLU A 162 -21.53 -18.23 -25.29
N GLU A 163 -22.24 -17.77 -24.25
CA GLU A 163 -21.75 -16.65 -23.40
C GLU A 163 -20.45 -16.99 -22.64
N LEU A 164 -20.24 -18.27 -22.31
CA LEU A 164 -19.06 -18.76 -21.59
C LEU A 164 -17.84 -18.99 -22.49
N THR A 165 -18.05 -19.07 -23.81
CA THR A 165 -17.00 -19.48 -24.77
C THR A 165 -16.73 -18.43 -25.84
N ASP A 166 -17.66 -17.51 -26.09
CA ASP A 166 -17.47 -16.41 -27.03
C ASP A 166 -16.37 -15.45 -26.52
N PRO A 167 -15.28 -15.26 -27.29
CA PRO A 167 -14.23 -14.32 -26.97
C PRO A 167 -14.73 -12.90 -26.68
N SER A 168 -15.82 -12.46 -27.30
CA SER A 168 -16.37 -11.11 -27.13
C SER A 168 -16.94 -10.90 -25.73
N TYR A 169 -17.77 -11.83 -25.24
CA TYR A 169 -18.32 -11.79 -23.87
C TYR A 169 -17.23 -12.00 -22.81
N LEU A 170 -16.29 -12.91 -23.07
CA LEU A 170 -15.15 -13.14 -22.17
C LEU A 170 -14.23 -11.91 -22.09
N ALA A 171 -14.02 -11.19 -23.19
CA ALA A 171 -13.22 -9.98 -23.21
C ALA A 171 -13.83 -8.89 -22.32
N ILE A 172 -15.16 -8.68 -22.38
CA ILE A 172 -15.87 -7.69 -21.55
C ILE A 172 -15.67 -7.99 -20.06
N ARG A 173 -15.79 -9.26 -19.65
CA ARG A 173 -15.62 -9.67 -18.24
C ARG A 173 -14.16 -9.58 -17.78
N ASN A 174 -13.21 -9.76 -18.68
CA ASN A 174 -11.77 -9.74 -18.40
C ASN A 174 -11.08 -8.41 -18.75
N VAL A 175 -11.83 -7.34 -18.98
CA VAL A 175 -11.23 -6.01 -19.22
C VAL A 175 -10.44 -5.59 -17.97
N ALA A 176 -9.15 -5.41 -18.14
CA ALA A 176 -8.29 -4.86 -17.10
C ALA A 176 -8.70 -3.40 -16.82
N LYS A 177 -9.05 -3.11 -15.57
CA LYS A 177 -9.22 -1.72 -15.10
C LYS A 177 -7.84 -1.12 -14.88
N ILE A 178 -7.30 -0.48 -15.92
CA ILE A 178 -6.04 0.26 -15.85
C ILE A 178 -6.33 1.57 -15.10
N PRO A 179 -5.66 1.85 -13.97
CA PRO A 179 -5.81 3.13 -13.28
C PRO A 179 -5.44 4.30 -14.19
N ASP A 180 -6.10 5.45 -14.05
CA ASP A 180 -5.76 6.65 -14.80
C ASP A 180 -4.28 6.98 -14.61
N MET A 181 -3.55 7.03 -15.73
CA MET A 181 -2.18 7.48 -15.73
C MET A 181 -2.15 8.92 -15.20
N ILE A 182 -1.24 9.21 -14.26
CA ILE A 182 -1.08 10.54 -13.67
C ILE A 182 -1.19 11.61 -14.76
N SER A 183 -2.18 12.49 -14.63
CA SER A 183 -2.57 13.37 -15.74
C SER A 183 -1.37 14.19 -16.19
N VAL A 184 -1.00 14.02 -17.46
CA VAL A 184 0.13 14.73 -18.07
C VAL A 184 -0.02 16.24 -17.95
N THR A 185 -1.27 16.72 -17.91
CA THR A 185 -1.70 18.12 -17.82
C THR A 185 -1.92 18.64 -16.40
N GLN A 186 -2.36 17.84 -15.42
CA GLN A 186 -2.78 18.35 -14.09
C GLN A 186 -2.06 17.75 -12.88
N GLY A 187 -1.24 16.69 -13.01
CA GLY A 187 -0.86 15.91 -11.82
C GLY A 187 0.62 15.61 -11.69
N SER A 188 1.39 16.56 -11.15
CA SER A 188 2.52 16.16 -10.31
C SER A 188 1.91 15.49 -9.08
N VAL A 189 1.97 14.16 -8.98
CA VAL A 189 1.80 13.50 -7.68
C VAL A 189 2.86 14.13 -6.77
N GLN A 190 2.43 14.79 -5.69
CA GLN A 190 3.38 15.30 -4.72
C GLN A 190 4.05 14.10 -4.08
N TYR A 191 5.18 13.69 -4.65
CA TYR A 191 6.07 12.75 -4.00
C TYR A 191 6.66 13.51 -2.82
N LEU A 192 6.10 13.27 -1.63
CA LEU A 192 6.80 13.61 -0.40
C LEU A 192 7.95 12.62 -0.29
N PHE A 193 9.16 13.09 -0.60
CA PHE A 193 10.35 12.31 -0.30
C PHE A 193 10.45 12.24 1.23
N ASP A 194 10.17 11.05 1.76
CA ASP A 194 10.33 10.79 3.18
C ASP A 194 11.81 10.53 3.49
N ASP A 195 12.53 11.60 3.80
CA ASP A 195 13.94 11.55 4.21
C ASP A 195 14.12 11.14 5.67
N THR A 196 13.03 10.81 6.38
CA THR A 196 13.14 10.51 7.81
C THR A 196 13.86 9.19 8.06
N ASN A 197 14.17 8.36 7.06
CA ASN A 197 14.87 7.08 7.24
C ASN A 197 14.27 6.20 8.36
N ASN A 198 12.96 6.33 8.62
CA ASN A 198 12.27 5.73 9.77
C ASN A 198 12.85 6.13 11.15
N ILE A 199 13.42 7.33 11.27
CA ILE A 199 13.80 7.91 12.56
C ILE A 199 12.52 8.17 13.34
N LEU A 200 12.43 7.48 14.49
CA LEU A 200 11.33 7.66 15.44
C LEU A 200 11.77 8.67 16.50
N ASP A 201 11.23 9.89 16.43
CA ASP A 201 11.55 10.96 17.37
C ASP A 201 11.07 10.65 18.81
N ASP A 202 9.90 10.02 18.93
CA ASP A 202 9.40 9.49 20.21
C ASP A 202 8.95 8.02 20.07
N PRO A 203 9.83 7.07 20.42
CA PRO A 203 9.48 5.65 20.42
C PRO A 203 8.36 5.30 21.41
N ALA A 204 8.22 6.03 22.52
CA ALA A 204 7.20 5.73 23.52
C ALA A 204 5.80 6.14 23.05
N GLU A 205 5.71 7.22 22.27
CA GLU A 205 4.46 7.61 21.58
C GLU A 205 4.16 6.66 20.41
N PHE A 206 5.14 6.39 19.54
CA PHE A 206 4.93 5.57 18.33
C PHE A 206 4.49 4.13 18.64
N TYR A 207 5.09 3.50 19.65
CA TYR A 207 4.72 2.16 20.10
C TYR A 207 3.69 2.18 21.24
N GLY A 208 3.21 3.36 21.63
CA GLY A 208 2.17 3.49 22.66
C GLY A 208 0.83 2.97 22.16
N ALA A 209 0.12 2.23 23.02
CA ALA A 209 -1.24 1.74 22.76
C ALA A 209 -2.32 2.85 22.69
N SER A 210 -1.89 4.11 22.58
CA SER A 210 -2.73 5.31 22.50
C SER A 210 -2.84 5.84 21.07
N SER A 211 -2.27 5.15 20.08
CA SER A 211 -2.48 5.51 18.68
C SER A 211 -3.99 5.49 18.39
N ARG A 212 -4.46 6.50 17.66
CA ARG A 212 -5.88 6.77 17.39
C ARG A 212 -6.64 5.58 16.76
N SER A 213 -5.91 4.60 16.23
CA SER A 213 -6.42 3.37 15.60
C SER A 213 -6.73 2.22 16.59
N ASP A 214 -6.34 2.31 17.86
CA ASP A 214 -6.48 1.21 18.84
C ASP A 214 -7.83 1.15 19.57
N TYR A 215 -8.79 2.02 19.24
CA TYR A 215 -10.12 2.02 19.87
C TYR A 215 -11.09 1.10 19.11
N TRP A 216 -11.11 -0.18 19.46
CA TRP A 216 -12.18 -1.10 19.05
C TRP A 216 -13.49 -0.73 19.76
N THR A 217 -14.56 -0.54 18.99
CA THR A 217 -15.90 -0.40 19.57
C THR A 217 -16.38 -1.74 20.14
N GLU A 218 -17.29 -1.70 21.12
CA GLU A 218 -17.87 -2.93 21.69
C GLU A 218 -18.62 -3.76 20.64
N GLU A 219 -19.22 -3.08 19.65
CA GLU A 219 -19.89 -3.70 18.51
C GLU A 219 -18.91 -4.47 17.63
N GLU A 220 -17.80 -3.85 17.23
CA GLU A 220 -16.73 -4.49 16.45
C GLU A 220 -16.13 -5.68 17.20
N HIS A 221 -15.89 -5.53 18.51
CA HIS A 221 -15.36 -6.62 19.34
C HIS A 221 -16.32 -7.82 19.35
N ASN A 222 -17.63 -7.58 19.43
CA ASN A 222 -18.63 -8.65 19.40
C ASN A 222 -18.71 -9.34 18.03
N ILE A 223 -18.61 -8.57 16.94
CA ILE A 223 -18.56 -9.11 15.57
C ILE A 223 -17.32 -9.99 15.41
N PHE A 224 -16.15 -9.48 15.81
CA PHE A 224 -14.90 -10.24 15.75
C PHE A 224 -14.96 -11.53 16.54
N MET A 225 -15.49 -11.50 17.78
CA MET A 225 -15.61 -12.73 18.59
C MET A 225 -16.54 -13.76 17.96
N LYS A 226 -17.61 -13.33 17.28
CA LYS A 226 -18.55 -14.21 16.59
C LYS A 226 -17.92 -14.82 15.34
N GLU A 227 -17.31 -14.00 14.49
CA GLU A 227 -16.67 -14.47 13.26
C GLU A 227 -15.40 -15.29 13.55
N PHE A 228 -14.65 -14.95 14.59
CA PHE A 228 -13.51 -15.76 15.04
C PHE A 228 -13.92 -17.14 15.58
N ALA A 229 -15.09 -17.24 16.22
CA ALA A 229 -15.63 -18.53 16.65
C ALA A 229 -16.07 -19.40 15.46
N ALA A 230 -16.58 -18.79 14.40
CA ALA A 230 -16.95 -19.48 13.16
C ALA A 230 -15.72 -19.87 12.32
N HIS A 231 -14.71 -18.99 12.25
CA HIS A 231 -13.55 -19.08 11.37
C HIS A 231 -12.23 -18.88 12.14
N PRO A 232 -11.80 -19.83 12.98
CA PRO A 232 -10.66 -19.64 13.85
C PRO A 232 -9.36 -19.38 13.07
N LYS A 233 -8.70 -18.25 13.40
CA LYS A 233 -7.42 -17.81 12.81
C LYS A 233 -7.45 -17.51 11.30
N GLN A 234 -8.64 -17.32 10.71
CA GLN A 234 -8.79 -16.90 9.32
C GLN A 234 -9.07 -15.39 9.24
N PHE A 235 -8.07 -14.57 9.60
CA PHE A 235 -8.20 -13.10 9.68
C PHE A 235 -8.45 -12.37 8.34
N GLY A 236 -8.39 -13.08 7.21
CA GLY A 236 -8.79 -12.50 5.91
C GLY A 236 -10.30 -12.59 5.65
N VAL A 237 -11.01 -13.42 6.43
CA VAL A 237 -12.46 -13.64 6.31
C VAL A 237 -13.21 -12.90 7.43
N ILE A 238 -12.59 -12.78 8.60
CA ILE A 238 -13.04 -11.97 9.76
C ILE A 238 -12.75 -10.51 9.49
#